data_AF-A0A836RPE9-F1
#
_entry.id   AF-A0A836RPE9-F1
#
_cell.length_a   1.000
_cell.length_b   1.000
_cell.length_c   1.000
_cell.angle_alpha   90.00
_cell.angle_beta   90.00
_cell.angle_gamma   90.00
#
_symmetry.space_group_name_H-M   'P 1'
#
loop_
_entity.id
_entity.type
_entity.pdbx_description
1 polymer ?
#
loop_
_entity_poly.entity_id
_entity_poly.type
_entity_poly.pdbx_seq_one_letter_code
_entity_poly.pdbx_strand_id
1 'polypeptide(L)'
;MSNSRRKFTAEQKVRILREHLENQIPVSTICERYHIHPNVFYRWKKQLFEGALAIFSAQVKKNTDARINLPGEKRAHQVAWDFQESLL
;
A
#
# COMPACT_ATOMS: atom_id res chain seq x y z
N MET A 1 -16.62 -19.35 -13.56
CA MET A 1 -16.82 -17.90 -13.80
C MET A 1 -15.48 -17.21 -13.61
N SER A 2 -14.89 -16.68 -14.69
CA SER A 2 -13.56 -16.07 -14.67
C SER A 2 -13.61 -14.73 -13.92
N ASN A 3 -13.21 -14.77 -12.64
CA ASN A 3 -13.06 -13.60 -11.78
C ASN A 3 -11.90 -12.74 -12.32
N SER A 4 -12.20 -11.92 -13.33
CA SER A 4 -11.25 -11.01 -13.95
C SER A 4 -10.94 -9.90 -12.95
N ARG A 5 -9.95 -10.16 -12.10
CA ARG A 5 -9.41 -9.17 -11.16
C ARG A 5 -9.05 -7.92 -11.96
N ARG A 6 -9.72 -6.81 -11.66
CA ARG A 6 -9.39 -5.47 -12.18
C ARG A 6 -7.89 -5.25 -12.01
N LYS A 7 -7.18 -5.07 -13.12
CA LYS A 7 -5.75 -4.77 -13.12
C LYS A 7 -5.59 -3.25 -13.08
N PHE A 8 -4.97 -2.76 -12.01
CA PHE A 8 -4.58 -1.36 -11.90
C PHE A 8 -3.14 -1.18 -12.38
N THR A 9 -2.91 -0.22 -13.27
CA THR A 9 -1.56 0.16 -13.71
C THR A 9 -0.79 0.83 -12.57
N ALA A 10 0.54 0.94 -12.70
CA ALA A 10 1.36 1.61 -11.69
C ALA A 10 0.92 3.08 -11.49
N GLU A 11 0.67 3.81 -12.57
CA GLU A 11 0.19 5.20 -12.54
C GLU A 11 -1.15 5.33 -11.83
N GLN A 12 -2.09 4.43 -12.09
CA GLN A 12 -3.40 4.43 -11.41
C GLN A 12 -3.24 4.25 -9.90
N LYS A 13 -2.37 3.33 -9.46
CA LYS A 13 -2.12 3.11 -8.03
C LYS A 13 -1.57 4.38 -7.37
N VAL A 14 -0.62 5.04 -8.02
CA VAL A 14 0.00 6.28 -7.51
C VAL A 14 -1.03 7.41 -7.44
N ARG A 15 -1.86 7.58 -8.47
CA ARG A 15 -2.93 8.60 -8.48
C ARG A 15 -3.90 8.40 -7.32
N ILE A 16 -4.32 7.16 -7.09
CA ILE A 16 -5.25 6.81 -6.02
C ILE A 16 -4.63 7.05 -4.64
N LEU A 17 -3.36 6.70 -4.45
CA LEU A 17 -2.62 7.00 -3.21
C LEU A 17 -2.46 8.51 -2.99
N ARG A 18 -2.17 9.26 -4.06
CA ARG A 18 -2.01 10.72 -4.01
C ARG A 18 -3.29 11.41 -3.56
N GLU A 19 -4.45 10.96 -4.02
CA GLU A 19 -5.74 11.51 -3.57
C GLU A 19 -5.97 11.39 -2.06
N HIS A 20 -5.56 10.27 -1.46
CA HIS A 20 -5.61 10.12 0.00
C HIS A 20 -4.55 10.98 0.71
N LEU A 21 -3.31 10.97 0.21
CA LEU A 21 -2.17 11.61 0.89
C LEU A 21 -2.16 13.14 0.76
N GLU A 22 -2.57 13.68 -0.38
CA GLU A 22 -2.50 15.12 -0.69
C GLU A 22 -3.83 15.82 -0.44
N ASN A 23 -4.95 15.20 -0.85
CA ASN A 23 -6.28 15.79 -0.64
C ASN A 23 -6.93 15.35 0.67
N GLN A 24 -6.22 14.58 1.50
CA GLN A 24 -6.70 14.03 2.79
C GLN A 24 -8.05 13.29 2.69
N ILE A 25 -8.36 12.72 1.51
CA ILE A 25 -9.62 11.99 1.32
C ILE A 25 -9.55 10.69 2.13
N PRO A 26 -10.56 10.36 2.94
CA PRO A 26 -10.54 9.14 3.75
C PRO A 26 -10.48 7.88 2.89
N VAL A 27 -9.80 6.86 3.40
CA VAL A 27 -9.60 5.57 2.71
C VAL A 27 -10.93 4.93 2.33
N SER A 28 -11.97 5.05 3.16
CA SER A 28 -13.31 4.52 2.89
C SER A 28 -13.89 5.08 1.58
N THR A 29 -13.86 6.40 1.40
CA THR A 29 -14.35 7.06 0.17
C THR A 29 -13.52 6.68 -1.05
N ILE A 30 -12.20 6.51 -0.91
CA ILE A 30 -11.33 6.03 -2.00
C ILE A 30 -11.67 4.59 -2.38
N CYS A 31 -11.86 3.72 -1.38
CA CYS A 31 -12.19 2.31 -1.59
C CYS A 31 -13.56 2.15 -2.29
N GLU A 32 -14.55 2.95 -1.92
CA GLU A 32 -15.85 3.01 -2.58
C GLU A 32 -15.75 3.52 -4.02
N ARG A 33 -15.10 4.68 -4.23
CA ARG A 33 -14.99 5.33 -5.54
C ARG A 33 -14.29 4.46 -6.59
N TYR A 34 -13.20 3.81 -6.20
CA TYR A 34 -12.38 3.01 -7.11
C TYR A 34 -12.70 1.51 -7.07
N HIS A 35 -13.68 1.10 -6.25
CA HIS A 35 -14.02 -0.30 -5.96
C HIS A 35 -12.78 -1.13 -5.59
N ILE A 36 -11.98 -0.59 -4.67
CA ILE A 36 -10.76 -1.20 -4.18
C ILE A 36 -11.02 -1.72 -2.78
N HIS A 37 -10.57 -2.94 -2.49
CA HIS A 37 -10.60 -3.46 -1.13
C HIS A 37 -9.56 -2.73 -0.27
N PRO A 38 -9.88 -2.28 0.95
CA PRO A 38 -8.95 -1.54 1.83
C PRO A 38 -7.56 -2.20 1.96
N ASN A 39 -7.51 -3.52 2.15
CA ASN A 39 -6.25 -4.29 2.16
C ASN A 39 -5.34 -4.04 0.94
N VAL A 40 -5.91 -3.90 -0.25
CA VAL A 40 -5.16 -3.64 -1.48
C VAL A 40 -4.58 -2.22 -1.46
N PHE A 41 -5.38 -1.24 -1.02
CA PHE A 41 -4.95 0.14 -0.86
C PHE A 41 -3.76 0.24 0.12
N TYR A 42 -3.88 -0.36 1.30
CA TYR A 42 -2.80 -0.37 2.28
C TYR A 42 -1.54 -1.08 1.78
N ARG A 43 -1.70 -2.17 1.00
CA ARG A 43 -0.56 -2.84 0.37
C ARG A 43 0.17 -1.90 -0.59
N TRP A 44 -0.54 -1.15 -1.42
CA TRP A 44 0.10 -0.17 -2.31
C TRP A 44 0.74 0.98 -1.55
N LYS A 45 0.10 1.47 -0.48
CA LYS A 45 0.67 2.51 0.40
C LYS A 45 2.01 2.07 0.97
N LYS A 46 2.09 0.83 1.49
CA LYS A 46 3.34 0.24 1.98
C LYS A 46 4.41 0.15 0.87
N GLN A 47 4.04 -0.38 -0.30
CA GLN A 47 4.97 -0.50 -1.44
C GLN A 47 5.51 0.86 -1.91
N LEU A 48 4.69 1.91 -1.88
CA LEU A 48 5.11 3.28 -2.22
C LEU A 48 6.19 3.78 -1.27
N PHE A 49 5.99 3.66 0.05
CA PHE A 49 6.95 4.14 1.04
C PHE A 49 8.23 3.30 1.09
N GLU A 50 8.14 1.97 0.96
CA GLU A 50 9.32 1.11 0.85
C GLU A 50 10.16 1.45 -0.40
N GLY A 51 9.49 1.68 -1.54
CA GLY A 51 10.16 2.14 -2.76
C GLY A 51 10.77 3.54 -2.61
N ALA A 52 10.09 4.46 -1.95
CA ALA A 52 10.61 5.80 -1.66
C ALA A 52 11.86 5.72 -0.78
N LEU A 53 11.84 4.88 0.27
CA LEU A 53 13.01 4.64 1.11
C LEU A 53 14.20 4.13 0.30
N ALA A 54 13.99 3.20 -0.65
CA ALA A 54 15.05 2.72 -1.52
C ALA A 54 15.63 3.82 -2.44
N ILE A 55 14.78 4.74 -2.93
CA ILE A 55 15.22 5.88 -3.75
C ILE A 55 16.05 6.87 -2.92
N PHE A 56 15.58 7.22 -1.71
CA PHE A 56 16.28 8.16 -0.84
C PHE A 56 17.51 7.55 -0.17
N SER A 57 17.53 6.23 0.07
CA SER A 57 18.67 5.50 0.64
C SER A 57 19.73 5.12 -0.40
N ALA A 58 19.45 5.23 -1.70
CA ALA A 58 20.42 4.99 -2.77
C ALA A 58 21.65 5.94 -2.73
N GLN A 59 21.65 6.95 -1.85
CA GLN A 59 22.85 7.71 -1.50
C GLN A 59 23.81 6.97 -0.53
N VAL A 60 23.42 5.79 0.00
CA VAL A 60 24.22 5.02 0.96
C VAL A 60 24.42 3.57 0.49
N LYS A 61 25.43 3.45 -0.37
CA LYS A 61 26.28 2.27 -0.64
C LYS A 61 25.71 1.04 -1.37
N LYS A 62 26.53 0.63 -2.33
CA LYS A 62 26.56 -0.62 -3.09
C LYS A 62 26.64 -1.85 -2.17
N ASN A 63 26.03 -2.94 -2.65
CA ASN A 63 26.24 -4.35 -2.29
C ASN A 63 25.63 -4.81 -0.94
N THR A 64 24.56 -5.61 -0.99
CA THR A 64 24.64 -7.08 -0.82
C THR A 64 23.27 -7.72 -0.94
N ASP A 65 23.27 -8.90 -1.56
CA ASP A 65 22.28 -9.97 -1.49
C ASP A 65 21.52 -10.00 -0.15
N ALA A 66 20.20 -9.80 -0.19
CA ALA A 66 19.32 -10.06 0.94
C ALA A 66 18.02 -10.67 0.42
N ARG A 67 18.04 -12.00 0.31
CA ARG A 67 16.85 -12.84 0.18
C ARG A 67 15.95 -12.61 1.40
N ILE A 68 14.98 -11.71 1.29
CA ILE A 68 13.94 -11.56 2.32
C ILE A 68 12.87 -12.64 2.12
N ASN A 69 13.05 -13.78 2.82
CA ASN A 69 11.93 -14.66 3.16
C ASN A 69 11.05 -13.90 4.18
N LEU A 70 9.80 -13.57 3.83
CA LEU A 70 8.79 -13.16 4.80
C LEU A 70 8.06 -14.41 5.31
N PRO A 71 8.17 -14.76 6.61
CA PRO A 71 7.41 -15.85 7.18
C PRO A 71 6.02 -15.38 7.63
N GLY A 72 5.01 -16.23 7.39
CA GLY A 72 3.83 -16.32 8.25
C GLY A 72 2.70 -15.32 7.99
N GLU A 73 1.84 -15.69 7.04
CA GLU A 73 0.38 -15.54 7.17
C GLU A 73 0.00 -15.97 8.61
N LYS A 74 -0.80 -15.28 9.44
CA LYS A 74 -2.17 -14.78 9.26
C LYS A 74 -2.44 -13.76 10.40
N ARG A 75 -3.43 -12.87 10.20
CA ARG A 75 -3.97 -11.84 11.15
C ARG A 75 -3.42 -10.40 11.06
N ALA A 76 -2.79 -10.00 9.94
CA ALA A 76 -2.53 -8.58 9.67
C ALA A 76 -3.81 -7.75 9.48
N HIS A 77 -4.97 -8.39 9.27
CA HIS A 77 -6.25 -7.69 9.12
C HIS A 77 -6.63 -6.96 10.42
N GLN A 78 -6.65 -7.65 11.57
CA GLN A 78 -7.14 -7.04 12.81
C GLN A 78 -6.24 -5.91 13.33
N VAL A 79 -4.93 -6.17 13.41
CA VAL A 79 -3.99 -5.26 14.07
C VAL A 79 -3.73 -3.98 13.26
N ALA A 80 -3.92 -4.02 11.94
CA ALA A 80 -3.79 -2.84 11.08
C ALA A 80 -5.07 -1.98 11.06
N TRP A 81 -6.25 -2.57 11.35
CA TRP A 81 -7.51 -1.83 11.52
C TRP A 81 -7.51 -1.05 12.85
N ASP A 82 -7.03 -1.65 13.93
CA ASP A 82 -7.01 -1.03 15.27
C ASP A 82 -6.10 0.22 15.36
N PHE A 83 -5.01 0.27 14.58
CA PHE A 83 -4.06 1.39 14.65
C PHE A 83 -4.55 2.67 13.96
N GLN A 84 -5.55 2.57 13.06
CA GLN A 84 -6.07 3.73 12.34
C GLN A 84 -7.35 4.33 12.96
N GLU A 85 -7.98 3.64 13.92
CA GLU A 85 -9.07 4.20 14.75
C GLU A 85 -8.57 5.09 15.90
N SER A 86 -7.29 5.00 16.27
CA SER A 86 -6.69 5.81 17.36
C SER A 86 -6.22 7.21 16.94
N LEU A 87 -6.41 7.59 15.68
CA LEU A 87 -6.06 8.92 15.16
C LEU A 87 -7.30 9.74 14.73
N LEU A 88 -8.47 9.36 15.27
CA LEU A 88 -9.71 10.15 15.28
C LEU A 88 -10.02 10.58 16.72
#